data_AF-A0A7W0L0Y9-F1
#
_entry.id   AF-A0A7W0L0Y9-F1
#
_cell.length_a   1.000
_cell.length_b   1.000
_cell.length_c   1.000
_cell.angle_alpha   90.00
_cell.angle_beta   90.00
_cell.angle_gamma   90.00
#
_symmetry.space_group_name_H-M   'P 1'
#
loop_
_entity.id
_entity.type
_entity.pdbx_description
1 polymer ?
#
loop_
_entity_poly.entity_id
_entity_poly.type
_entity_poly.pdbx_seq_one_letter_code
_entity_poly.pdbx_strand_id
1 'polypeptide(L)'
;AQRRWLLVTIALGAAFLANQLAEYATLSFRAGDHTYGSVYWLLTGLHSVHVTAGLVAMALLLVRSARTRTPAVISSWTGGVSLFWHLVDVIWLFVFTTIWVIR
;
A
#
# COMPACT_ATOMS: atom_id res chain seq x y z
N ALA A 1 -13.05 -16.37 -10.39
CA ALA A 1 -11.97 -15.61 -11.04
C ALA A 1 -11.45 -14.48 -10.15
N GLN A 2 -12.29 -13.52 -9.74
CA GLN A 2 -11.89 -12.29 -9.04
C GLN A 2 -11.08 -12.49 -7.73
N ARG A 3 -11.38 -13.51 -6.93
CA ARG A 3 -10.65 -13.80 -5.67
C ARG A 3 -9.17 -14.17 -5.88
N ARG A 4 -8.84 -14.81 -7.01
CA ARG A 4 -7.45 -15.18 -7.33
C ARG A 4 -6.62 -13.92 -7.58
N TRP A 5 -7.16 -12.97 -8.34
CA TRP A 5 -6.52 -11.68 -8.58
C TRP A 5 -6.38 -10.86 -7.30
N LEU A 6 -7.40 -10.85 -6.44
CA LEU A 6 -7.30 -10.19 -5.14
C LEU A 6 -6.17 -10.75 -4.27
N LEU A 7 -6.00 -12.09 -4.26
CA LEU A 7 -4.87 -12.73 -3.57
C LEU A 7 -3.52 -12.33 -4.16
N VAL A 8 -3.41 -12.27 -5.48
CA VAL A 8 -2.20 -11.81 -6.17
C VAL A 8 -1.89 -10.36 -5.80
N THR A 9 -2.87 -9.46 -5.81
CA THR A 9 -2.69 -8.06 -5.42
C THR A 9 -2.24 -7.92 -3.97
N ILE A 10 -2.83 -8.68 -3.03
CA ILE A 10 -2.41 -8.71 -1.63
C ILE A 10 -0.95 -9.17 -1.52
N ALA A 11 -0.58 -10.24 -2.24
CA ALA A 11 0.79 -10.76 -2.21
C ALA A 11 1.81 -9.75 -2.75
N LEU A 12 1.49 -9.06 -3.85
CA LEU A 12 2.35 -8.02 -4.42
C LEU A 12 2.49 -6.81 -3.47
N GLY A 13 1.40 -6.34 -2.85
CA GLY A 13 1.48 -5.25 -1.87
C GLY A 13 2.24 -5.65 -0.60
N ALA A 14 2.14 -6.91 -0.16
CA ALA A 14 2.95 -7.41 0.95
C ALA A 14 4.45 -7.49 0.59
N ALA A 15 4.78 -7.91 -0.64
CA ALA A 15 6.15 -7.89 -1.13
C ALA A 15 6.72 -6.47 -1.23
N PHE A 16 5.90 -5.50 -1.64
CA PHE A 16 6.26 -4.08 -1.62
C PHE A 16 6.60 -3.60 -0.20
N LEU A 17 5.76 -3.88 0.80
CA LEU A 17 6.05 -3.52 2.19
C LEU A 17 7.30 -4.21 2.73
N ALA A 18 7.53 -5.48 2.38
CA ALA A 18 8.73 -6.19 2.77
C ALA A 18 10.00 -5.53 2.19
N ASN A 19 9.96 -5.12 0.93
CA ASN A 19 11.03 -4.34 0.32
C ASN A 19 11.25 -3.00 1.04
N GLN A 20 10.17 -2.30 1.39
CA GLN A 20 10.27 -1.01 2.09
C GLN A 20 10.89 -1.17 3.49
N LEU A 21 10.54 -2.23 4.22
CA LEU A 21 11.14 -2.54 5.52
C LEU A 21 12.62 -2.93 5.40
N ALA A 22 12.98 -3.68 4.36
CA ALA A 22 14.38 -4.00 4.08
C ALA A 22 15.20 -2.74 3.80
N GLU A 23 14.64 -1.80 3.04
CA GLU A 23 15.27 -0.50 2.80
C GLU A 23 15.50 0.25 4.12
N TYR A 24 14.46 0.39 4.96
CA TYR A 24 14.56 1.04 6.27
C TYR A 24 15.63 0.43 7.19
N ALA A 25 15.86 -0.88 7.10
CA ALA A 25 16.89 -1.56 7.89
C ALA A 25 18.33 -1.25 7.42
N THR A 26 18.49 -0.76 6.19
CA THR A 26 19.81 -0.46 5.58
C THR A 26 20.14 1.04 5.54
N LEU A 27 19.20 1.91 5.92
CA LEU A 27 19.42 3.37 5.92
C LEU A 27 20.49 3.78 6.94
N SER A 28 21.40 4.64 6.51
CA SER A 28 22.45 5.22 7.35
C SER A 28 22.00 6.49 8.09
N PHE A 29 20.77 6.97 7.86
CA PHE A 29 20.23 8.19 8.44
C PHE A 29 18.84 7.96 9.05
N ARG A 30 18.53 8.75 10.07
CA ARG A 30 17.26 8.76 10.79
C ARG A 30 16.46 10.01 10.43
N ALA A 31 15.19 10.04 10.85
CA ALA A 31 14.30 11.17 10.60
C ALA A 31 14.80 12.51 11.17
N GLY A 32 15.67 12.49 12.19
CA GLY A 32 16.19 13.70 12.85
C GLY A 32 17.54 14.20 12.35
N ASP A 33 18.22 13.46 11.46
CA ASP A 33 19.64 13.73 11.16
C ASP A 33 19.82 14.94 10.23
N HIS A 34 18.88 15.15 9.28
CA HIS A 34 18.86 16.27 8.36
C HIS A 34 17.48 16.43 7.73
N THR A 35 17.21 17.59 7.12
CA THR A 35 15.92 17.93 6.49
C THR A 35 15.46 16.87 5.48
N TYR A 36 16.36 16.35 4.65
CA TYR A 36 16.04 15.26 3.71
C TYR A 36 15.55 14.01 4.44
N GLY A 37 16.17 13.64 5.57
CA GLY A 37 15.79 12.46 6.33
C GLY A 37 14.41 12.63 6.93
N SER A 38 14.10 13.81 7.50
CA SER A 38 12.76 14.11 8.01
C SER A 38 11.68 13.96 6.95
N VAL A 39 11.91 14.51 5.74
CA VAL A 39 10.95 14.43 4.62
C VAL A 39 10.83 13.00 4.08
N TYR A 40 11.95 12.29 3.92
CA TYR A 40 11.97 10.90 3.47
C TYR A 40 11.11 10.03 4.39
N TRP A 41 11.38 10.05 5.70
CA TRP A 41 10.69 9.21 6.68
C TRP A 41 9.22 9.59 6.81
N LEU A 42 8.87 10.88 6.68
CA LEU A 42 7.49 11.33 6.66
C LEU A 42 6.72 10.78 5.45
N LEU A 43 7.24 10.99 4.24
CA LEU A 43 6.55 10.61 3.00
C LEU A 43 6.44 9.09 2.85
N THR A 44 7.57 8.38 2.97
CA THR A 44 7.63 6.92 2.80
C THR A 44 6.93 6.20 3.95
N GLY A 45 7.09 6.68 5.19
CA GLY A 45 6.43 6.14 6.37
C GLY A 45 4.92 6.30 6.32
N LEU A 46 4.42 7.51 6.03
CA LEU A 46 2.98 7.76 5.89
C LEU A 46 2.39 6.90 4.76
N HIS A 47 3.10 6.79 3.63
CA HIS A 47 2.67 5.94 2.52
C HIS A 47 2.61 4.45 2.93
N SER A 48 3.63 3.95 3.64
CA SER A 48 3.68 2.57 4.14
C SER A 48 2.48 2.22 5.04
N VAL A 49 2.06 3.17 5.88
CA VAL A 49 0.85 3.02 6.71
C VAL A 49 -0.41 2.89 5.82
N HIS A 50 -0.54 3.71 4.78
CA HIS A 50 -1.67 3.64 3.85
C HIS A 50 -1.71 2.32 3.05
N VAL A 51 -0.56 1.84 2.58
CA VAL A 51 -0.46 0.53 1.91
C VAL A 51 -0.89 -0.59 2.85
N THR A 52 -0.44 -0.55 4.11
CA THR A 52 -0.84 -1.53 5.13
C THR A 52 -2.36 -1.50 5.37
N ALA A 53 -2.96 -0.32 5.49
CA ALA A 53 -4.41 -0.16 5.62
C ALA A 53 -5.16 -0.73 4.40
N GLY A 54 -4.64 -0.53 3.19
CA GLY A 54 -5.17 -1.10 1.96
C GLY A 54 -5.12 -2.63 1.95
N LEU A 55 -4.01 -3.23 2.38
CA LEU A 55 -3.87 -4.68 2.49
C LEU A 55 -4.86 -5.28 3.50
N VAL A 56 -5.04 -4.62 4.65
CA VAL A 56 -6.04 -5.03 5.65
C VAL A 56 -7.45 -4.94 5.05
N ALA A 57 -7.80 -3.85 4.37
CA ALA A 57 -9.10 -3.70 3.72
C ALA A 57 -9.34 -4.77 2.63
N MET A 58 -8.34 -5.10 1.83
CA MET A 58 -8.41 -6.18 0.83
C MET A 58 -8.54 -7.56 1.47
N ALA A 59 -7.83 -7.84 2.56
CA ALA A 59 -7.94 -9.10 3.29
C ALA A 59 -9.36 -9.27 3.88
N LEU A 60 -9.92 -8.20 4.46
CA LEU A 60 -11.31 -8.18 4.93
C LEU A 60 -12.29 -8.40 3.78
N LEU A 61 -12.09 -7.74 2.64
CA LEU A 61 -12.90 -7.93 1.43
C LEU A 61 -12.83 -9.37 0.92
N LEU A 62 -11.66 -10.01 0.94
CA LEU A 62 -11.47 -11.40 0.54
C LEU A 62 -12.30 -12.33 1.44
N VAL A 63 -12.18 -12.20 2.77
CA VAL A 63 -12.95 -12.99 3.74
C VAL A 63 -14.45 -12.75 3.58
N ARG A 64 -14.87 -11.49 3.43
CA ARG A 64 -16.27 -11.12 3.23
C ARG A 64 -16.83 -11.71 1.94
N SER A 65 -16.06 -11.65 0.85
CA SER A 65 -16.45 -12.21 -0.44
C SER A 65 -16.67 -13.71 -0.37
N ALA A 66 -15.97 -14.42 0.53
CA ALA A 66 -16.08 -15.85 0.74
C ALA A 66 -17.33 -16.26 1.54
N ARG A 67 -17.80 -15.42 2.45
CA ARG A 67 -18.89 -15.75 3.39
C ARG A 67 -20.26 -15.19 2.99
N THR A 68 -20.30 -14.17 2.13
CA THR A 68 -21.53 -13.40 1.88
C THR A 68 -22.24 -13.83 0.60
N ARG A 69 -23.58 -13.91 0.64
CA ARG A 69 -24.43 -14.26 -0.51
C ARG A 69 -25.07 -13.05 -1.22
N THR A 70 -24.70 -11.82 -0.86
CA THR A 70 -25.23 -10.58 -1.46
C THR A 70 -24.21 -9.93 -2.40
N PRO A 71 -24.29 -10.17 -3.72
CA PRO A 71 -23.26 -9.72 -4.67
C PRO A 71 -23.16 -8.20 -4.80
N ALA A 72 -24.29 -7.48 -4.70
CA ALA A 72 -24.34 -6.02 -4.81
C ALA A 72 -23.52 -5.33 -3.71
N VAL A 73 -23.60 -5.82 -2.47
CA VAL A 73 -22.82 -5.29 -1.34
C VAL A 73 -21.33 -5.54 -1.59
N ILE A 74 -20.93 -6.75 -1.97
CA ILE A 74 -19.53 -7.05 -2.26
C ILE A 74 -18.99 -6.18 -3.40
N SER A 75 -19.78 -5.94 -4.44
CA SER A 75 -19.40 -5.06 -5.56
C SER A 75 -19.12 -3.63 -5.10
N SER A 76 -20.01 -3.03 -4.30
CA SER A 76 -19.84 -1.69 -3.76
C SER A 76 -18.57 -1.56 -2.91
N TRP A 77 -18.33 -2.51 -2.01
CA TRP A 77 -17.11 -2.53 -1.18
C TRP A 77 -15.84 -2.72 -2.02
N THR A 78 -15.91 -3.57 -3.05
CA THR A 78 -14.80 -3.76 -3.98
C THR A 78 -14.46 -2.47 -4.72
N GLY A 79 -15.47 -1.70 -5.15
CA GLY A 79 -15.27 -0.40 -5.78
C GLY A 79 -14.54 0.59 -4.87
N GLY A 80 -14.96 0.71 -3.61
CA GLY A 80 -14.32 1.59 -2.62
C GLY A 80 -12.87 1.20 -2.32
N VAL A 81 -12.62 -0.09 -2.05
CA VAL A 81 -11.27 -0.61 -1.79
C VAL A 81 -10.37 -0.46 -3.03
N SER A 82 -10.90 -0.70 -4.22
CA SER A 82 -10.17 -0.51 -5.48
C SER A 82 -9.76 0.94 -5.66
N LEU A 83 -10.69 1.89 -5.46
CA LEU A 83 -10.38 3.32 -5.61
C LEU A 83 -9.31 3.77 -4.61
N PHE A 84 -9.42 3.32 -3.35
CA PHE A 84 -8.40 3.56 -2.33
C PHE A 84 -7.04 3.02 -2.75
N TRP A 85 -6.97 1.78 -3.27
CA TRP A 85 -5.71 1.18 -3.69
C TRP A 85 -5.05 1.92 -4.85
N HIS A 86 -5.83 2.30 -5.87
CA HIS A 86 -5.29 3.06 -7.00
C HIS A 86 -4.80 4.45 -6.59
N LEU A 87 -5.47 5.10 -5.63
CA LEU A 87 -5.00 6.37 -5.07
C LEU A 87 -3.62 6.19 -4.40
N VAL A 88 -3.47 5.13 -3.60
CA VAL A 88 -2.20 4.80 -2.95
C VAL A 88 -1.11 4.57 -4.00
N ASP A 89 -1.36 3.75 -5.03
CA ASP A 89 -0.41 3.51 -6.12
C ASP A 89 0.01 4.80 -6.85
N VAL A 90 -0.94 5.68 -7.16
CA VAL A 90 -0.64 6.96 -7.83
C VAL A 90 0.22 7.87 -6.96
N ILE A 91 -0.08 7.98 -5.67
CA ILE A 91 0.76 8.74 -4.72
C ILE A 91 2.16 8.15 -4.67
N TRP A 92 2.30 6.82 -4.69
CA TRP A 92 3.60 6.17 -4.72
C TRP A 92 4.42 6.54 -5.95
N LEU A 93 3.81 6.62 -7.14
CA LEU A 93 4.53 7.04 -8.35
C LEU A 93 5.16 8.43 -8.19
N PHE A 94 4.44 9.37 -7.58
CA PHE A 94 4.98 10.70 -7.30
C PHE A 94 6.11 10.66 -6.27
N VAL A 95 5.92 9.99 -5.14
CA VAL A 95 6.93 9.87 -4.07
C VAL A 95 8.18 9.14 -4.59
N PHE A 96 8.00 8.07 -5.36
CA PHE A 96 9.09 7.29 -5.95
C PHE A 96 9.92 8.14 -6.91
N THR A 97 9.24 8.87 -7.78
CA THR A 97 9.90 9.73 -8.77
C THR A 97 10.69 10.86 -8.09
N THR A 98 10.13 11.50 -7.07
CA THR A 98 10.83 12.61 -6.38
C THR A 98 12.03 12.13 -5.57
N ILE A 99 11.92 11.05 -4.81
CA ILE A 99 12.98 10.60 -3.90
C ILE A 99 14.10 9.86 -4.64
N TRP A 100 13.76 8.97 -5.60
CA TRP A 100 14.75 8.08 -6.21
C TRP A 100 15.15 8.49 -7.63
N VAL A 101 14.25 9.08 -8.44
CA VAL A 101 14.53 9.38 -9.86
C VAL A 101 15.11 10.77 -10.06
N ILE A 102 14.43 11.80 -9.53
CA ILE A 102 14.79 13.20 -9.79
C ILE A 102 15.97 13.65 -8.90
N ARG A 103 16.11 13.07 -7.71
CA ARG A 103 16.99 13.47 -6.59
C ARG A 103 16.75 14.90 -6.09
#